data_AF-A0A524CII4-F1
#
_entry.id   AF-A0A524CII4-F1
#
_cell.length_a   1.000
_cell.length_b   1.000
_cell.length_c   1.000
_cell.angle_alpha   90.00
_cell.angle_beta   90.00
_cell.angle_gamma   90.00
#
_symmetry.space_group_name_H-M   'P 1'
#
loop_
_entity.id
_entity.type
_entity.pdbx_description
1 polymer ?
#
loop_
_entity_poly.entity_id
_entity_poly.type
_entity_poly.pdbx_seq_one_letter_code
_entity_poly.pdbx_strand_id
1 'polypeptide(L)'
;MTKEYSDKTAEQVRNKTAIIFTQFQQSPFFSKMFKYCQQEAKYVVEELGEFLYGYELIEPEEWTIDQFIGQAYNIQRKCMFSKSFFKALPKVIYHFSLFCEKNDIGIFNKERIEEFWQELKEGYYEDTFHSSWEEGFKNRQREYNSLFG
;
A
#
# COMPACT_ATOMS: atom_id res chain seq x y z
N MET A 1 14.13 -12.22 -21.88
CA MET A 1 13.36 -11.08 -22.44
C MET A 1 13.04 -10.17 -21.29
N THR A 2 13.45 -8.91 -21.35
CA THR A 2 13.10 -7.89 -20.34
C THR A 2 11.63 -7.54 -20.54
N LYS A 3 10.81 -7.53 -19.49
CA LYS A 3 9.43 -6.99 -19.59
C LYS A 3 9.56 -5.51 -19.97
N GLU A 4 8.66 -5.02 -20.83
CA GLU A 4 8.58 -3.61 -21.20
C GLU A 4 7.22 -3.06 -20.75
N TYR A 5 7.21 -1.78 -20.37
CA TYR A 5 5.96 -1.09 -20.05
C TYR A 5 5.06 -1.02 -21.28
N SER A 6 3.76 -1.26 -21.11
CA SER A 6 2.77 -0.92 -22.12
C SER A 6 1.48 -0.41 -21.48
N ASP A 7 0.84 0.59 -22.10
CA ASP A 7 -0.43 1.15 -21.60
C ASP A 7 -1.54 0.10 -21.56
N LYS A 8 -1.54 -0.83 -22.52
CA LYS A 8 -2.48 -1.95 -22.56
C LYS A 8 -2.33 -2.84 -21.34
N THR A 9 -1.10 -3.19 -20.96
CA THR A 9 -0.85 -4.01 -19.78
C THR A 9 -1.12 -3.21 -18.51
N ALA A 10 -0.79 -1.92 -18.46
CA ALA A 10 -1.15 -1.05 -17.33
C ALA A 10 -2.67 -1.04 -17.08
N GLU A 11 -3.47 -0.93 -18.13
CA GLU A 11 -4.93 -1.00 -18.04
C GLU A 11 -5.41 -2.38 -17.54
N GLN A 12 -4.80 -3.46 -18.03
CA GLN A 12 -5.10 -4.81 -17.54
C GLN A 12 -4.77 -4.96 -16.05
N VAL A 13 -3.62 -4.45 -15.60
CA VAL A 13 -3.23 -4.46 -14.19
C VAL A 13 -4.21 -3.65 -13.35
N ARG A 14 -4.61 -2.45 -13.77
CA ARG A 14 -5.65 -1.66 -13.09
C ARG A 14 -6.94 -2.43 -12.93
N ASN A 15 -7.41 -3.07 -14.01
CA ASN A 15 -8.65 -3.85 -13.98
C ASN A 15 -8.55 -5.05 -13.04
N LYS A 16 -7.42 -5.77 -13.05
CA LYS A 16 -7.15 -6.87 -12.09
C LYS A 16 -7.15 -6.34 -10.65
N THR A 17 -6.42 -5.26 -10.37
CA THR A 17 -6.34 -4.62 -9.05
C THR A 17 -7.72 -4.21 -8.54
N ALA A 18 -8.57 -3.63 -9.40
CA ALA A 18 -9.94 -3.24 -9.04
C ALA A 18 -10.82 -4.45 -8.67
N ILE A 19 -10.69 -5.56 -9.41
CA ILE A 19 -11.40 -6.82 -9.12
C ILE A 19 -10.93 -7.39 -7.78
N ILE A 20 -9.62 -7.49 -7.58
CA ILE A 20 -9.00 -7.96 -6.33
C ILE A 20 -9.45 -7.09 -5.15
N PHE A 21 -9.47 -5.77 -5.31
CA PHE A 21 -9.94 -4.86 -4.27
C PHE A 21 -11.44 -5.06 -3.96
N THR A 22 -12.28 -5.26 -4.98
CA THR A 22 -13.71 -5.54 -4.78
C THR A 22 -13.92 -6.81 -3.94
N GLN A 23 -13.14 -7.86 -4.21
CA GLN A 23 -13.16 -9.09 -3.41
C GLN A 23 -12.65 -8.84 -1.99
N PHE A 24 -11.57 -8.06 -1.84
CA PHE A 24 -11.04 -7.68 -0.53
C PHE A 24 -12.10 -6.95 0.30
N GLN A 25 -12.85 -6.01 -0.28
CA GLN A 25 -13.91 -5.26 0.41
C GLN A 25 -15.01 -6.16 0.98
N GLN A 26 -15.29 -7.29 0.33
CA GLN A 26 -16.28 -8.28 0.77
C GLN A 26 -15.73 -9.26 1.82
N SER A 27 -14.42 -9.21 2.08
CA SER A 27 -13.74 -10.18 2.95
C SER A 27 -13.81 -9.80 4.44
N PRO A 28 -13.70 -10.79 5.34
CA PRO A 28 -13.52 -10.55 6.76
C PRO A 28 -12.28 -9.69 7.08
N PHE A 29 -11.23 -9.78 6.27
CA PHE A 29 -9.99 -9.01 6.46
C PHE A 29 -10.22 -7.51 6.35
N PHE A 30 -11.10 -7.08 5.43
CA PHE A 30 -11.49 -5.68 5.29
C PHE A 30 -12.38 -5.22 6.42
N SER A 31 -13.43 -6.01 6.75
CA SER A 31 -14.41 -5.66 7.78
C SER A 31 -13.79 -5.49 9.18
N LYS A 32 -12.70 -6.21 9.46
CA LYS A 32 -11.95 -6.14 10.74
C LYS A 32 -11.03 -4.92 10.86
N MET A 33 -10.76 -4.20 9.76
CA MET A 33 -9.97 -2.97 9.81
C MET A 33 -10.73 -1.86 10.54
N PHE A 34 -10.00 -0.91 11.13
CA PHE A 34 -10.59 0.34 11.61
C PHE A 34 -11.30 1.08 10.47
N LYS A 35 -12.36 1.85 10.80
CA LYS A 35 -13.15 2.57 9.80
C LYS A 35 -12.33 3.53 8.92
N TYR A 36 -11.35 4.21 9.51
CA TYR A 36 -10.45 5.09 8.74
C TYR A 36 -9.57 4.29 7.77
N CYS A 37 -9.15 3.07 8.11
CA CYS A 37 -8.44 2.19 7.18
C CYS A 37 -9.35 1.74 6.04
N GLN A 38 -10.62 1.39 6.33
CA GLN A 38 -11.60 1.00 5.30
C GLN A 38 -11.84 2.14 4.29
N GLN A 39 -11.89 3.39 4.76
CA GLN A 39 -12.09 4.57 3.92
C GLN A 39 -10.91 4.81 2.97
N GLU A 40 -9.68 4.62 3.45
CA GLU A 40 -8.45 4.88 2.69
C GLU A 40 -8.01 3.66 1.84
N ALA A 41 -8.55 2.47 2.12
CA ALA A 41 -8.06 1.21 1.57
C ALA A 41 -8.07 1.14 0.03
N LYS A 42 -9.08 1.75 -0.61
CA LYS A 42 -9.16 1.79 -2.07
C LYS A 42 -7.92 2.48 -2.66
N TYR A 43 -7.65 3.69 -2.19
CA TYR A 43 -6.52 4.49 -2.65
C TYR A 43 -5.20 3.78 -2.35
N VAL A 44 -5.05 3.17 -1.18
CA VAL A 44 -3.82 2.43 -0.85
C VAL A 44 -3.59 1.29 -1.84
N VAL A 45 -4.59 0.45 -2.10
CA VAL A 45 -4.44 -0.71 -2.98
C VAL A 45 -4.23 -0.30 -4.44
N GLU A 46 -4.94 0.72 -4.91
CA GLU A 46 -4.76 1.28 -6.26
C GLU A 46 -3.35 1.83 -6.46
N GLU A 47 -2.86 2.64 -5.51
CA GLU A 47 -1.51 3.22 -5.58
C GLU A 47 -0.42 2.14 -5.49
N LEU A 48 -0.58 1.11 -4.65
CA LEU A 48 0.35 -0.01 -4.62
C LEU A 48 0.43 -0.70 -5.99
N GLY A 49 -0.71 -0.99 -6.61
CA GLY A 49 -0.75 -1.63 -7.92
C GLY A 49 -0.13 -0.76 -9.03
N GLU A 50 -0.46 0.54 -9.05
CA GLU A 50 0.09 1.49 -10.02
C GLU A 50 1.61 1.64 -9.90
N PHE A 51 2.13 1.76 -8.68
CA PHE A 51 3.57 1.91 -8.47
C PHE A 51 4.34 0.65 -8.83
N LEU A 52 3.83 -0.53 -8.46
CA LEU A 52 4.49 -1.80 -8.77
C LEU A 52 4.58 -2.05 -10.26
N TYR A 53 3.50 -1.82 -11.00
CA TYR A 53 3.56 -1.99 -12.45
C TYR A 53 4.34 -0.85 -13.11
N GLY A 54 4.06 0.39 -12.75
CA GLY A 54 4.65 1.57 -13.38
C GLY A 54 6.17 1.68 -13.22
N TYR A 55 6.72 1.23 -12.08
CA TYR A 55 8.16 1.31 -11.82
C TYR A 55 8.89 -0.03 -11.99
N GLU A 56 8.23 -1.14 -11.71
CA GLU A 56 8.89 -2.45 -11.60
C GLU A 56 8.29 -3.50 -12.56
N LEU A 57 7.24 -3.16 -13.30
CA LEU A 57 6.54 -4.04 -14.25
C LEU A 57 6.01 -5.32 -13.57
N ILE A 58 5.67 -5.21 -12.29
CA ILE A 58 5.15 -6.30 -11.47
C ILE A 58 3.63 -6.33 -11.59
N GLU A 59 3.11 -7.47 -12.03
CA GLU A 59 1.67 -7.74 -12.11
C GLU A 59 1.15 -8.36 -10.81
N PRO A 60 -0.18 -8.37 -10.57
CA PRO A 60 -0.76 -8.91 -9.34
C PRO A 60 -0.36 -10.33 -8.96
N GLU A 61 -0.11 -11.18 -9.96
CA GLU A 61 0.31 -12.56 -9.78
C GLU A 61 1.73 -12.70 -9.18
N GLU A 62 2.52 -11.62 -9.21
CA GLU A 62 3.90 -11.57 -8.72
C GLU A 62 4.05 -10.69 -7.47
N TRP A 63 2.94 -10.16 -6.94
CA TRP A 63 2.96 -9.29 -5.77
C TRP A 63 3.51 -9.99 -4.54
N THR A 64 4.33 -9.28 -3.76
CA THR A 64 4.82 -9.70 -2.46
C THR A 64 4.64 -8.59 -1.43
N ILE A 65 4.69 -8.96 -0.15
CA ILE A 65 4.62 -7.97 0.93
C ILE A 65 5.85 -7.04 0.94
N ASP A 66 7.05 -7.53 0.63
CA ASP A 66 8.26 -6.69 0.62
C ASP A 66 8.20 -5.63 -0.48
N GLN A 67 7.62 -5.98 -1.62
CA GLN A 67 7.31 -5.03 -2.69
C GLN A 67 6.31 -3.96 -2.22
N PHE A 68 5.24 -4.35 -1.49
CA PHE A 68 4.29 -3.40 -0.93
C PHE A 68 4.94 -2.44 0.07
N ILE A 69 5.78 -2.98 0.97
CA ILE A 69 6.55 -2.19 1.93
C ILE A 69 7.51 -1.23 1.20
N GLY A 70 8.18 -1.71 0.15
CA GLY A 70 9.06 -0.89 -0.69
C GLY A 70 8.31 0.26 -1.37
N GLN A 71 7.13 0.00 -1.95
CA GLN A 71 6.34 1.04 -2.59
C GLN A 71 5.70 2.03 -1.62
N ALA A 72 5.47 1.65 -0.37
CA ALA A 72 5.00 2.59 0.64
C ALA A 72 5.93 3.82 0.74
N TYR A 73 7.24 3.65 0.57
CA TYR A 73 8.19 4.77 0.48
C TYR A 73 7.99 5.65 -0.76
N ASN A 74 7.75 5.04 -1.92
CA ASN A 74 7.50 5.79 -3.16
C ASN A 74 6.18 6.58 -3.10
N ILE A 75 5.10 5.96 -2.62
CA ILE A 75 3.80 6.61 -2.41
C ILE A 75 3.98 7.82 -1.47
N GLN A 76 4.75 7.64 -0.40
CA GLN A 76 5.01 8.72 0.55
C GLN A 76 5.88 9.85 0.03
N ARG A 77 6.72 9.61 -0.97
CA ARG A 77 7.51 10.68 -1.59
C ARG A 77 6.76 11.36 -2.72
N LYS A 78 6.00 10.60 -3.50
CA LYS A 78 5.47 11.05 -4.79
C LYS A 78 3.99 11.45 -4.76
N CYS A 79 3.21 11.00 -3.77
CA CYS A 79 1.76 11.26 -3.74
C CYS A 79 1.36 12.18 -2.59
N MET A 80 0.60 13.23 -2.86
CA MET A 80 0.09 14.14 -1.83
C MET A 80 -1.25 13.66 -1.27
N PHE A 81 -1.19 12.80 -0.25
CA PHE A 81 -2.37 12.31 0.47
C PHE A 81 -2.48 12.89 1.88
N SER A 82 -3.64 12.67 2.50
CA SER A 82 -3.96 13.10 3.85
C SER A 82 -3.11 12.39 4.91
N LYS A 83 -3.04 12.96 6.12
CA LYS A 83 -2.45 12.29 7.28
C LYS A 83 -3.18 10.97 7.61
N SER A 84 -4.50 10.90 7.39
CA SER A 84 -5.28 9.67 7.60
C SER A 84 -4.88 8.56 6.64
N PHE A 85 -4.60 8.88 5.37
CA PHE A 85 -4.08 7.93 4.39
C PHE A 85 -2.76 7.32 4.85
N PHE A 86 -1.77 8.14 5.22
CA PHE A 86 -0.47 7.62 5.66
C PHE A 86 -0.57 6.85 6.98
N LYS A 87 -1.51 7.19 7.86
CA LYS A 87 -1.84 6.41 9.05
C LYS A 87 -2.46 5.05 8.71
N ALA A 88 -3.24 4.99 7.63
CA ALA A 88 -3.91 3.78 7.18
C ALA A 88 -2.99 2.84 6.39
N LEU A 89 -2.07 3.39 5.59
CA LEU A 89 -1.18 2.68 4.67
C LEU A 89 -0.59 1.37 5.23
N PRO A 90 0.18 1.36 6.34
CA PRO A 90 0.76 0.12 6.86
C PRO A 90 -0.28 -0.91 7.31
N LYS A 91 -1.40 -0.45 7.89
CA LYS A 91 -2.48 -1.33 8.36
C LYS A 91 -3.25 -1.93 7.18
N VAL A 92 -3.49 -1.14 6.13
CA VAL A 92 -4.10 -1.65 4.91
C VAL A 92 -3.16 -2.66 4.24
N ILE A 93 -1.85 -2.39 4.15
CA ILE A 93 -0.86 -3.35 3.63
C ILE A 93 -0.95 -4.68 4.39
N TYR A 94 -0.96 -4.66 5.72
CA TYR A 94 -1.07 -5.87 6.53
C TYR A 94 -2.35 -6.66 6.23
N HIS A 95 -3.51 -6.01 6.34
CA HIS A 95 -4.80 -6.68 6.14
C HIS A 95 -5.00 -7.16 4.70
N PHE A 96 -4.53 -6.39 3.73
CA PHE A 96 -4.58 -6.76 2.31
C PHE A 96 -3.63 -7.93 2.02
N SER A 97 -2.45 -7.96 2.62
CA SER A 97 -1.50 -9.08 2.47
C SER A 97 -2.06 -10.39 3.02
N LEU A 98 -2.75 -10.35 4.17
CA LEU A 98 -3.49 -11.51 4.70
C LEU A 98 -4.59 -11.99 3.74
N PHE A 99 -5.31 -11.06 3.12
CA PHE A 99 -6.32 -11.40 2.12
C PHE A 99 -5.68 -12.04 0.89
N CYS A 100 -4.58 -11.48 0.38
CA CYS A 100 -3.86 -12.00 -0.77
C CYS A 100 -3.30 -13.41 -0.51
N GLU A 101 -2.63 -13.62 0.63
CA GLU A 101 -2.13 -14.94 1.06
C GLU A 101 -3.26 -15.96 1.11
N LYS A 102 -4.40 -15.60 1.72
CA LYS A 102 -5.52 -16.52 1.90
C LYS A 102 -6.18 -16.94 0.58
N ASN A 103 -6.09 -16.10 -0.46
CA ASN A 103 -6.76 -16.30 -1.74
C ASN A 103 -5.79 -16.62 -2.89
N ASP A 104 -4.53 -16.92 -2.60
CA ASP A 104 -3.50 -17.26 -3.60
C ASP A 104 -3.30 -16.15 -4.65
N ILE A 105 -3.31 -14.89 -4.21
CA ILE A 105 -3.08 -13.71 -5.05
C ILE A 105 -1.66 -13.23 -4.79
N GLY A 106 -0.76 -13.44 -5.74
CA GLY A 106 0.66 -13.13 -5.55
C GLY A 106 1.39 -14.16 -4.69
N ILE A 107 2.60 -13.82 -4.26
CA ILE A 107 3.53 -14.71 -3.57
C ILE A 107 3.74 -14.20 -2.14
N PHE A 108 2.64 -14.13 -1.39
CA PHE A 108 2.65 -13.64 -0.01
C PHE A 108 3.06 -14.73 0.98
N ASN A 109 4.18 -14.51 1.67
CA ASN A 109 4.66 -15.41 2.72
C ASN A 109 4.04 -15.03 4.08
N LYS A 110 3.37 -15.99 4.73
CA LYS A 110 2.74 -15.81 6.03
C LYS A 110 3.71 -15.40 7.14
N GLU A 111 4.91 -16.00 7.21
CA GLU A 111 5.93 -15.64 8.20
C GLU A 111 6.34 -14.17 8.02
N ARG A 112 6.54 -13.72 6.78
CA ARG A 112 6.87 -12.31 6.51
C ARG A 112 5.73 -11.35 6.86
N ILE A 113 4.48 -11.76 6.66
CA ILE A 113 3.30 -10.99 7.12
C ILE A 113 3.28 -10.88 8.65
N GLU A 114 3.63 -11.96 9.35
CA GLU A 114 3.72 -11.97 10.81
C GLU A 114 4.87 -11.11 11.34
N GLU A 115 6.04 -11.13 10.70
CA GLU A 115 7.15 -10.23 11.01
C GLU A 115 6.75 -8.77 10.83
N PHE A 116 6.16 -8.43 9.68
CA PHE A 116 5.66 -7.07 9.44
C PHE A 116 4.66 -6.64 10.51
N TRP A 117 3.80 -7.55 10.99
CA TRP A 117 2.89 -7.26 12.08
C TRP A 117 3.60 -6.97 13.41
N GLN A 118 4.69 -7.68 13.73
CA GLN A 118 5.49 -7.35 14.90
C GLN A 118 6.18 -6.00 14.76
N GLU A 119 6.76 -5.69 13.60
CA GLU A 119 7.34 -4.37 13.30
C GLU A 119 6.30 -3.24 13.50
N LEU A 120 5.05 -3.48 13.09
CA LEU A 120 3.94 -2.54 13.31
C LEU A 120 3.59 -2.38 14.80
N LYS A 121 3.63 -3.45 15.58
CA LYS A 121 3.33 -3.44 17.03
C LYS A 121 4.42 -2.76 17.84
N GLU A 122 5.68 -3.02 17.51
CA GLU A 122 6.85 -2.51 18.24
C GLU A 122 7.08 -1.02 18.00
N GLY A 123 6.56 -0.45 16.90
CA GLY A 123 6.79 0.96 16.54
C GLY A 123 5.60 1.93 16.65
N TYR A 124 4.34 1.50 16.66
CA TYR A 124 3.26 2.41 16.21
C TYR A 124 1.84 2.15 16.79
N TYR A 125 1.72 1.73 18.06
CA TYR A 125 0.40 1.48 18.68
C TYR A 125 -0.11 2.50 19.70
N GLU A 126 0.65 3.54 20.02
CA GLU A 126 0.00 4.77 20.49
C GLU A 126 -0.23 5.66 19.28
N ASP A 127 -1.23 6.55 19.34
CA ASP A 127 -1.63 7.50 18.31
C ASP A 127 -0.51 8.45 17.82
N THR A 128 0.73 8.20 18.23
CA THR A 128 1.97 8.84 17.83
C THR A 128 2.53 8.23 16.55
N PHE A 129 2.28 8.95 15.46
CA PHE A 129 3.14 9.05 14.28
C PHE A 129 4.63 9.21 14.69
N HIS A 130 5.37 8.13 14.96
CA HIS A 130 6.81 8.21 15.27
C HIS A 130 7.64 7.30 14.38
N SER A 131 8.15 7.84 13.27
CA SER A 131 9.53 8.38 13.24
C SER A 131 10.14 8.47 11.83
N SER A 132 9.55 7.88 10.79
CA SER A 132 10.01 8.09 9.39
C SER A 132 8.94 8.66 8.45
N TRP A 133 7.70 8.21 8.65
CA TRP A 133 6.57 8.58 7.80
C TRP A 133 6.00 9.99 8.09
N GLU A 134 6.10 10.47 9.34
CA GLU A 134 5.75 11.85 9.70
C GLU A 134 6.75 12.87 9.13
N GLU A 135 8.03 12.48 9.11
CA GLU A 135 9.11 13.31 8.60
C GLU A 135 8.97 13.52 7.09
N GLY A 136 8.62 12.45 6.35
CA GLY A 136 8.26 12.54 4.93
C GLY A 136 7.11 13.51 4.66
N PHE A 137 6.04 13.48 5.46
CA PHE A 137 4.93 14.43 5.35
C PHE A 137 5.36 15.88 5.68
N LYS A 138 6.06 16.08 6.80
CA LYS A 138 6.54 17.40 7.25
C LYS A 138 7.55 18.02 6.28
N ASN A 139 8.38 17.20 5.63
CA ASN A 139 9.33 17.68 4.62
C ASN A 139 8.60 18.20 3.38
N ARG A 140 7.59 17.49 2.89
CA ARG A 140 6.81 17.95 1.74
C ARG A 140 5.92 19.15 2.03
N GLN A 141 5.33 19.22 3.23
CA GLN A 141 4.59 20.41 3.64
C GLN A 141 5.50 21.65 3.66
N ARG A 142 6.75 21.50 4.10
CA ARG A 142 7.76 22.58 4.04
C ARG A 142 8.14 22.94 2.60
N GLU A 143 8.42 21.96 1.75
CA GLU A 143 8.77 22.18 0.33
C GLU A 143 7.64 22.90 -0.43
N TYR A 144 6.40 22.44 -0.29
CA TYR A 144 5.23 23.05 -0.91
C TYR A 144 5.06 24.52 -0.48
N ASN A 145 5.13 24.78 0.83
CA ASN A 145 5.02 26.13 1.37
C ASN A 145 6.18 27.04 0.93
N SER A 146 7.36 26.49 0.64
CA SER A 146 8.50 27.28 0.14
C SER A 146 8.40 27.63 -1.35
N LEU A 147 7.68 26.83 -2.14
CA LEU A 147 7.54 27.01 -3.57
C LEU A 147 6.34 27.90 -3.95
N PHE A 148 5.33 27.97 -3.08
CA PHE A 148 4.04 28.61 -3.39
C PHE A 148 3.52 29.53 -2.27
N GLY A 149 4.31 29.76 -1.22
CA GLY A 149 3.99 30.64 -0.09
C GLY A 149 4.70 31.98 -0.12
#